data_AF-A0A8I0H1A1-F1
#
_entry.id   AF-A0A8I0H1A1-F1
#
_cell.length_a   1.000
_cell.length_b   1.000
_cell.length_c   1.000
_cell.angle_alpha   90.00
_cell.angle_beta   90.00
_cell.angle_gamma   90.00
#
_symmetry.space_group_name_H-M   'P 1'
#
loop_
_entity.id
_entity.type
_entity.pdbx_description
1 polymer ?
#
loop_
_entity_poly.entity_id
_entity_poly.type
_entity_poly.pdbx_seq_one_letter_code
_entity_poly.pdbx_strand_id
1 'polypeptide(L)'
;MLITIGLLAAAGCSDGPGISVDVKALGDSPLARHLSRQWMNPEAALAGDLREWLHTRPDSTACLASDACLRGLGFHQCNGGEHQLDCRYQATLHGLLVKRGGERTPLQVQLRISLQSRNGAITALHVHRIGL
;
A
#
# COMPACT_ATOMS: atom_id res chain seq x y z
N MET A 1 -10.16 27.16 -11.05
CA MET A 1 -9.76 25.75 -10.97
C MET A 1 -10.63 25.10 -9.89
N LEU A 2 -11.65 24.34 -10.28
CA LEU A 2 -12.57 23.69 -9.33
C LEU A 2 -11.87 22.46 -8.73
N ILE A 3 -11.76 22.41 -7.41
CA ILE A 3 -11.26 21.24 -6.67
C ILE A 3 -12.48 20.37 -6.35
N THR A 4 -12.63 19.26 -7.07
CA THR A 4 -13.63 18.23 -6.76
C THR A 4 -13.12 17.41 -5.58
N ILE A 5 -13.54 17.76 -4.37
CA ILE A 5 -13.36 16.93 -3.17
C ILE A 5 -14.46 15.88 -3.19
N GLY A 6 -14.10 14.62 -3.45
CA GLY A 6 -15.04 13.50 -3.33
C GLY A 6 -15.34 13.23 -1.85
N LEU A 7 -16.35 13.90 -1.30
CA LEU A 7 -16.98 13.47 -0.05
C LEU A 7 -17.91 12.29 -0.33
N LEU A 8 -17.56 11.10 0.15
CA LEU A 8 -18.56 10.09 0.47
C LEU A 8 -19.28 10.54 1.74
N ALA A 9 -20.30 11.38 1.55
CA ALA A 9 -21.24 11.73 2.61
C ALA A 9 -22.15 10.51 2.86
N ALA A 10 -21.78 9.70 3.85
CA ALA A 10 -22.78 8.87 4.53
C ALA A 10 -23.68 9.84 5.32
N ALA A 11 -24.93 9.98 4.90
CA ALA A 11 -25.94 10.68 5.65
C ALA A 11 -26.16 9.97 7.00
N GLY A 12 -25.56 10.53 8.04
CA GLY A 12 -25.68 10.09 9.43
C GLY A 12 -24.75 10.95 10.29
N CYS A 13 -25.35 11.83 11.09
CA CYS A 13 -24.73 12.68 12.12
C CYS A 13 -23.30 12.27 12.50
N SER A 14 -22.30 12.95 11.91
CA SER A 14 -20.89 12.60 12.05
C SER A 14 -20.29 13.15 13.34
N ASP A 15 -20.75 12.67 14.50
CA ASP A 15 -20.06 12.79 15.79
C ASP A 15 -19.36 11.47 16.17
N GLY A 16 -19.22 10.56 15.19
CA GLY A 16 -18.55 9.27 15.33
C GLY A 16 -17.04 9.37 15.13
N PRO A 17 -16.26 8.45 15.73
CA PRO A 17 -14.83 8.39 15.48
C PRO A 17 -14.55 8.01 14.02
N GLY A 18 -13.53 8.62 13.42
CA GLY A 18 -13.19 8.42 12.01
C GLY A 18 -11.71 8.66 11.72
N ILE A 19 -11.24 8.13 10.60
CA ILE A 19 -9.85 8.30 10.14
C ILE A 19 -9.91 8.93 8.75
N SER A 20 -9.17 10.03 8.56
CA SER A 20 -8.94 10.65 7.25
C SER A 20 -7.45 10.62 6.99
N VAL A 21 -7.02 10.10 5.84
CA VAL A 21 -5.61 9.97 5.48
C VAL A 21 -5.41 10.41 4.04
N ASP A 22 -4.32 11.13 3.79
CA ASP A 22 -3.89 11.49 2.44
C ASP A 22 -3.30 10.29 1.71
N VAL A 23 -4.15 9.57 0.99
CA VAL A 23 -3.77 8.41 0.18
C VAL A 23 -2.91 8.78 -1.03
N LYS A 24 -2.80 10.07 -1.41
CA LYS A 24 -1.90 10.49 -2.49
C LYS A 24 -0.43 10.27 -2.12
N ALA A 25 -0.10 10.21 -0.84
CA ALA A 25 1.25 9.90 -0.37
C ALA A 25 1.71 8.47 -0.73
N LEU A 26 0.81 7.60 -1.21
CA LEU A 26 1.19 6.31 -1.81
C LEU A 26 1.89 6.50 -3.18
N GLY A 27 1.63 7.59 -3.88
CA GLY A 27 2.11 7.87 -5.24
C GLY A 27 1.23 7.29 -6.35
N ASP A 28 1.77 7.28 -7.58
CA ASP A 28 1.02 6.95 -8.80
C ASP A 28 1.45 5.64 -9.49
N SER A 29 2.37 4.90 -8.86
CA SER A 29 2.84 3.60 -9.38
C SER A 29 1.70 2.59 -9.50
N PRO A 30 1.84 1.54 -10.34
CA PRO A 30 0.86 0.44 -10.38
C PRO A 30 0.54 -0.15 -8.99
N LEU A 31 1.56 -0.34 -8.16
CA LEU A 31 1.42 -0.80 -6.78
C LEU A 31 0.67 0.22 -5.92
N ALA A 32 1.01 1.51 -6.00
CA ALA A 32 0.33 2.55 -5.22
C ALA A 32 -1.16 2.65 -5.56
N ARG A 33 -1.51 2.56 -6.85
CA ARG A 33 -2.92 2.55 -7.31
C ARG A 33 -3.69 1.31 -6.87
N HIS A 34 -3.01 0.17 -6.74
CA HIS A 34 -3.60 -1.03 -6.17
C HIS A 34 -3.85 -0.86 -4.66
N LEU A 35 -2.86 -0.37 -3.92
CA LEU A 35 -2.91 -0.14 -2.47
C LEU A 35 -3.93 0.92 -2.05
N SER A 36 -4.14 1.99 -2.83
CA SER A 36 -5.00 3.12 -2.43
C SER A 36 -6.44 2.73 -2.11
N ARG A 37 -6.92 1.61 -2.67
CA ARG A 37 -8.27 1.08 -2.43
C ARG A 37 -8.37 0.20 -1.19
N GLN A 38 -7.26 -0.31 -0.69
CA GLN A 38 -7.24 -1.41 0.28
C GLN A 38 -6.27 -1.20 1.46
N TRP A 39 -5.57 -0.06 1.53
CA TRP A 39 -4.50 0.19 2.51
C TRP A 39 -4.94 0.09 3.99
N MET A 40 -6.24 0.31 4.27
CA MET A 40 -6.80 0.16 5.63
C MET A 40 -7.12 -1.29 6.00
N ASN A 41 -7.12 -2.23 5.05
CA ASN A 41 -7.38 -3.64 5.34
C ASN A 41 -6.35 -4.22 6.31
N PRO A 42 -6.70 -5.22 7.12
CA PRO A 42 -5.74 -5.93 7.98
C PRO A 42 -4.51 -6.37 7.18
N GLU A 43 -3.33 -6.32 7.81
CA GLU A 43 -2.04 -6.59 7.12
C GLU A 43 -2.03 -7.95 6.42
N ALA A 44 -2.58 -8.99 7.05
CA ALA A 44 -2.69 -10.31 6.46
C ALA A 44 -3.60 -10.34 5.22
N ALA A 45 -4.70 -9.60 5.24
CA ALA A 45 -5.61 -9.48 4.10
C ALA A 45 -4.91 -8.72 2.95
N LEU A 46 -4.22 -7.63 3.27
CA LEU A 46 -3.47 -6.84 2.28
C LEU A 46 -2.30 -7.64 1.68
N ALA A 47 -1.62 -8.48 2.46
CA ALA A 47 -0.58 -9.38 1.97
C ALA A 47 -1.15 -10.47 1.04
N GLY A 48 -2.35 -11.00 1.34
CA GLY A 48 -3.05 -11.95 0.49
C GLY A 48 -3.46 -11.34 -0.86
N ASP A 49 -4.15 -10.20 -0.81
CA ASP A 49 -4.57 -9.43 -2.00
C ASP A 49 -3.37 -9.03 -2.86
N LEU A 50 -2.28 -8.55 -2.24
CA LEU A 50 -1.07 -8.18 -2.98
C LEU A 50 -0.39 -9.39 -3.64
N ARG A 51 -0.35 -10.55 -2.97
CA ARG A 51 0.18 -11.78 -3.56
C ARG A 51 -0.61 -12.17 -4.80
N GLU A 52 -1.94 -12.15 -4.72
CA GLU A 52 -2.82 -12.46 -5.85
C GLU A 52 -2.64 -11.44 -6.99
N TRP A 53 -2.61 -10.15 -6.67
CA TRP A 53 -2.38 -9.09 -7.64
C TRP A 53 -1.04 -9.25 -8.39
N LEU A 54 0.03 -9.65 -7.71
CA LEU A 54 1.32 -9.96 -8.34
C LEU A 54 1.22 -11.16 -9.29
N HIS A 55 0.47 -12.20 -8.92
CA HIS A 55 0.29 -13.39 -9.75
C HIS A 55 -0.59 -13.16 -10.98
N THR A 56 -1.51 -12.18 -10.93
CA THR A 56 -2.37 -11.80 -12.07
C THR A 56 -1.69 -10.86 -13.07
N ARG A 57 -0.45 -10.42 -12.80
CA ARG A 57 0.32 -9.63 -13.77
C ARG A 57 0.69 -10.49 -14.99
N PRO A 58 0.71 -9.91 -16.20
CA PRO A 58 1.30 -10.58 -17.36
C PRO A 58 2.73 -11.01 -17.05
N ASP A 59 3.09 -12.23 -17.44
CA ASP A 59 4.40 -12.84 -17.21
C ASP A 59 4.88 -12.73 -15.76
N SER A 60 3.98 -12.96 -14.79
CA SER A 60 4.27 -12.78 -13.36
C SER A 60 5.54 -13.46 -12.89
N THR A 61 5.83 -14.69 -13.36
CA THR A 61 7.09 -15.40 -13.08
C THR A 61 8.31 -14.61 -13.57
N ALA A 62 8.29 -14.11 -14.80
CA ALA A 62 9.39 -13.33 -15.36
C ALA A 62 9.53 -11.98 -14.65
N CYS A 63 8.40 -11.34 -14.31
CA CYS A 63 8.40 -10.09 -13.57
C CYS A 63 8.99 -10.25 -12.16
N LEU A 64 8.60 -11.31 -11.45
CA LEU A 64 9.12 -11.63 -10.11
C LEU A 64 10.60 -12.02 -10.12
N ALA A 65 11.19 -12.34 -11.28
CA ALA A 65 12.62 -12.56 -11.46
C ALA A 65 13.38 -11.31 -11.94
N SER A 66 12.71 -10.17 -12.14
CA SER A 66 13.27 -8.97 -12.75
C SER A 66 13.19 -7.74 -11.85
N ASP A 67 14.34 -7.20 -11.46
CA ASP A 67 14.44 -5.93 -10.72
C ASP A 67 13.73 -4.80 -11.48
N ALA A 68 13.98 -4.69 -12.79
CA ALA A 68 13.37 -3.66 -13.62
C ALA A 68 11.83 -3.77 -13.63
N CYS A 69 11.27 -4.98 -13.67
CA CYS A 69 9.82 -5.15 -13.62
C CYS A 69 9.25 -4.74 -12.25
N LEU A 70 9.87 -5.20 -11.14
CA LEU A 70 9.42 -4.87 -9.79
C LEU A 70 9.51 -3.37 -9.50
N ARG A 71 10.57 -2.70 -9.96
CA ARG A 71 10.67 -1.23 -9.92
C ARG A 71 9.60 -0.55 -10.75
N GLY A 72 9.29 -1.07 -11.94
CA GLY A 72 8.20 -0.59 -12.78
C GLY A 72 6.81 -0.72 -12.13
N LEU A 73 6.61 -1.74 -11.30
CA LEU A 73 5.41 -1.86 -10.46
C LEU A 73 5.38 -0.84 -9.32
N GLY A 74 6.54 -0.35 -8.89
CA GLY A 74 6.68 0.64 -7.83
C GLY A 74 7.40 0.14 -6.59
N PHE A 75 7.96 -1.06 -6.58
CA PHE A 75 8.88 -1.45 -5.51
C PHE A 75 10.18 -0.62 -5.60
N HIS A 76 10.82 -0.45 -4.45
CA HIS A 76 12.08 0.26 -4.28
C HIS A 76 13.09 -0.65 -3.59
N GLN A 77 14.35 -0.19 -3.47
CA GLN A 77 15.39 -0.90 -2.71
C GLN A 77 15.52 -2.40 -3.04
N CYS A 78 15.33 -2.74 -4.31
CA CYS A 78 15.48 -4.11 -4.79
C CYS A 78 16.96 -4.50 -4.76
N ASN A 79 17.28 -5.41 -3.84
CA ASN A 79 18.61 -5.98 -3.64
C ASN A 79 18.58 -7.45 -4.04
N GLY A 80 19.66 -7.96 -4.61
CA GLY A 80 19.75 -9.36 -5.01
C GLY A 80 20.41 -9.55 -6.38
N GLY A 81 20.23 -10.73 -6.95
CA GLY A 81 20.80 -11.14 -8.23
C GLY A 81 19.79 -11.90 -9.09
N GLU A 82 20.26 -12.50 -10.17
CA GLU A 82 19.43 -13.12 -11.22
C GLU A 82 18.38 -14.12 -10.72
N HIS A 83 18.64 -14.78 -9.58
CA HIS A 83 17.78 -15.81 -9.02
C HIS A 83 17.04 -15.43 -7.74
N GLN A 84 17.36 -14.31 -7.11
CA GLN A 84 16.75 -13.91 -5.85
C GLN A 84 16.69 -12.40 -5.75
N LEU A 85 15.51 -11.86 -5.47
CA LEU A 85 15.27 -10.43 -5.27
C LEU A 85 14.60 -10.20 -3.93
N ASP A 86 15.08 -9.20 -3.18
CA ASP A 86 14.44 -8.63 -2.00
C ASP A 86 14.13 -7.16 -2.30
N CYS A 87 12.85 -6.86 -2.49
CA CYS A 87 12.34 -5.57 -2.89
C CYS A 87 11.43 -5.00 -1.80
N ARG A 88 11.46 -3.68 -1.61
CA ARG A 88 10.67 -3.01 -0.57
C ARG A 88 9.88 -1.84 -1.12
N TYR A 89 8.63 -1.73 -0.72
CA TYR A 89 7.84 -0.51 -0.89
C TYR A 89 7.65 0.15 0.46
N GLN A 90 7.77 1.47 0.50
CA GLN A 90 7.55 2.24 1.72
C GLN A 90 6.86 3.55 1.40
N ALA A 91 5.78 3.83 2.12
CA ALA A 91 5.07 5.10 2.06
C ALA A 91 4.73 5.57 3.48
N THR A 92 4.74 6.88 3.69
CA THR A 92 4.29 7.50 4.94
C THR A 92 3.03 8.28 4.63
N LEU A 93 1.93 7.86 5.24
CA LEU A 93 0.63 8.47 5.09
C LEU A 93 0.36 9.39 6.27
N HIS A 94 -0.06 10.62 5.99
CA HIS A 94 -0.43 11.59 7.02
C HIS A 94 -1.93 11.80 7.02
N GLY A 95 -2.49 12.01 8.20
CA GLY A 95 -3.92 12.10 8.37
C GLY A 95 -4.36 12.68 9.69
N LEU A 96 -5.64 12.51 9.96
CA LEU A 96 -6.30 12.93 11.19
C LEU A 96 -7.14 11.76 11.71
N LEU A 97 -6.95 11.46 12.99
CA LEU A 97 -7.89 10.69 13.79
C LEU A 97 -8.91 11.67 14.37
N VAL A 98 -10.18 11.47 14.06
CA VAL A 98 -11.30 12.19 14.66
C VAL A 98 -11.87 11.31 15.76
N LYS A 99 -11.88 11.79 17.00
CA LYS A 99 -12.45 11.08 18.15
C LYS A 99 -13.93 11.44 18.33
N ARG A 100 -14.63 10.67 19.16
CA ARG A 100 -15.96 11.06 19.67
C ARG A 100 -15.84 12.41 20.38
N GLY A 101 -16.68 13.37 20.01
CA GLY A 101 -16.60 14.76 20.50
C GLY A 101 -15.82 15.72 19.59
N GLY A 102 -15.36 15.27 18.41
CA GLY A 102 -14.80 16.13 17.37
C GLY A 102 -13.32 16.51 17.54
N GLU A 103 -12.64 16.01 18.58
CA GLU A 103 -11.20 16.17 18.75
C GLU A 103 -10.45 15.55 17.56
N ARG A 104 -9.50 16.30 16.98
CA ARG A 104 -8.69 15.88 15.84
C ARG A 104 -7.24 15.73 16.25
N THR A 105 -6.72 14.51 16.20
CA THR A 105 -5.32 14.22 16.48
C THR A 105 -4.59 13.91 15.18
N PRO A 106 -3.42 14.51 14.90
CA PRO A 106 -2.58 14.09 13.79
C PRO A 106 -2.28 12.60 13.84
N LEU A 107 -2.39 11.94 12.69
CA LEU A 107 -2.06 10.54 12.50
C LEU A 107 -0.94 10.43 11.47
N GLN A 108 0.01 9.54 11.73
CA GLN A 108 1.03 9.15 10.77
C GLN A 108 1.08 7.63 10.71
N VAL A 109 0.84 7.08 9.52
CA VAL A 109 0.89 5.64 9.27
C VAL A 109 2.00 5.37 8.27
N GLN A 110 3.00 4.60 8.64
CA GLN A 110 4.01 4.13 7.72
C GLN A 110 3.64 2.76 7.20
N LEU A 111 3.41 2.63 5.89
CA LEU A 111 3.19 1.36 5.22
C LEU A 111 4.53 0.85 4.68
N ARG A 112 4.93 -0.34 5.08
CA ARG A 112 6.15 -1.03 4.62
C ARG A 112 5.76 -2.39 4.07
N ILE A 113 6.20 -2.67 2.85
CA ILE A 113 5.96 -3.94 2.17
C ILE A 113 7.32 -4.50 1.79
N SER A 114 7.59 -5.75 2.17
CA SER A 114 8.81 -6.47 1.77
C SER A 114 8.41 -7.67 0.93
N LEU A 115 8.94 -7.75 -0.29
CA LEU A 115 8.73 -8.82 -1.24
C LEU A 115 10.06 -9.54 -1.45
N GLN A 116 10.09 -10.83 -1.15
CA GLN A 116 11.18 -11.71 -1.55
C GLN A 116 10.69 -12.67 -2.62
N SER A 117 11.45 -12.77 -3.69
CA SER A 117 11.23 -13.74 -4.74
C SER A 117 12.49 -14.54 -5.02
N ARG A 118 12.31 -15.79 -5.46
CA ARG A 118 13.37 -16.66 -5.95
C ARG A 118 12.88 -17.37 -7.22
N ASN A 119 13.66 -17.31 -8.30
CA ASN A 119 13.32 -17.92 -9.60
C ASN A 119 11.89 -17.61 -10.07
N GLY A 120 11.44 -16.36 -9.89
CA GLY A 120 10.09 -15.94 -10.29
C GLY A 120 8.95 -16.38 -9.37
N ALA A 121 9.24 -16.98 -8.21
CA ALA A 121 8.24 -17.33 -7.21
C ALA A 121 8.37 -16.46 -5.96
N ILE A 122 7.24 -16.06 -5.37
CA ILE A 122 7.21 -15.31 -4.10
C ILE A 122 7.56 -16.27 -2.96
N THR A 123 8.70 -16.05 -2.30
CA THR A 123 9.13 -16.84 -1.14
C THR A 123 8.71 -16.20 0.18
N ALA A 124 8.65 -14.87 0.22
CA ALA A 124 8.12 -14.13 1.37
C ALA A 124 7.43 -12.84 0.91
N LEU A 125 6.34 -12.49 1.59
CA LEU A 125 5.66 -11.22 1.39
C LEU A 125 5.13 -10.75 2.73
N HIS A 126 5.63 -9.61 3.18
CA HIS A 126 5.28 -9.02 4.47
C HIS A 126 4.75 -7.62 4.27
N VAL A 127 3.67 -7.31 4.98
CA VAL A 127 3.08 -5.98 5.03
C VAL A 127 3.07 -5.55 6.49
N HIS A 128 3.55 -4.36 6.76
CA HIS A 128 3.61 -3.77 8.09
C HIS A 128 3.12 -2.34 8.05
N ARG A 129 2.30 -1.98 9.03
CA ARG A 129 1.79 -0.64 9.30
C ARG A 129 2.26 -0.22 10.67
N ILE A 130 2.99 0.90 10.71
CA ILE A 130 3.53 1.47 11.94
C ILE A 130 2.79 2.77 12.22
N GLY A 131 2.36 3.00 13.47
CA GLY A 131 1.74 4.26 13.89
C GLY A 131 0.20 4.28 13.88
N LEU A 132 -0.46 3.11 13.92
CA LEU A 132 -1.88 2.97 14.26
C LEU A 132 -2.06 2.60 15.73
#